data_AF-A0A3M1TG94-F1
#
_entry.id   AF-A0A3M1TG94-F1
#
_cell.length_a   1.000
_cell.length_b   1.000
_cell.length_c   1.000
_cell.angle_alpha   90.00
_cell.angle_beta   90.00
_cell.angle_gamma   90.00
#
_symmetry.space_group_name_H-M   'P 1'
#
loop_
_entity.id
_entity.type
_entity.pdbx_description
1 polymer ?
#
loop_
_entity_poly.entity_id
_entity_poly.type
_entity_poly.pdbx_seq_one_letter_code
_entity_poly.pdbx_strand_id
1 'polypeptide(L)'
;MGDRFAEDPFVLFQLRGRTKEETIEALRQIRGEDPRSTSVPEIEPNLTSEQPIDLESFWKYDRQLESSLVVITPSPETHTILELLGEISIADSGKRTSQTRNSQALNDYFQQVYQIVSQTALRSAMETDS
;
A
#
# COMPACT_ATOMS: atom_id res chain seq x y z
N MET A 1 -9.30 -9.57 -9.23
CA MET A 1 -9.37 -8.24 -9.89
C MET A 1 -8.00 -7.55 -10.02
N GLY A 2 -6.98 -7.94 -9.25
CA GLY A 2 -5.62 -7.41 -9.38
C GLY A 2 -4.93 -7.69 -10.72
N ASP A 3 -5.22 -8.85 -11.34
CA ASP A 3 -4.57 -9.25 -12.61
C ASP A 3 -4.82 -8.28 -13.77
N ARG A 4 -5.96 -7.58 -13.78
CA ARG A 4 -6.30 -6.62 -14.83
C ARG A 4 -5.41 -5.38 -14.82
N PHE A 5 -4.80 -5.05 -13.67
CA PHE A 5 -3.82 -3.96 -13.57
C PHE A 5 -2.45 -4.35 -14.12
N ALA A 6 -2.11 -5.64 -14.07
CA ALA A 6 -0.90 -6.16 -14.70
C ALA A 6 -1.04 -6.19 -16.23
N GLU A 7 -2.25 -6.43 -16.73
CA GLU A 7 -2.56 -6.44 -18.17
C GLU A 7 -2.62 -5.03 -18.80
N ASP A 8 -3.29 -4.07 -18.13
CA ASP A 8 -3.37 -2.69 -18.61
C ASP A 8 -3.16 -1.68 -17.46
N PRO A 9 -2.03 -0.94 -17.46
CA PRO A 9 -1.72 0.02 -16.41
C PRO A 9 -2.66 1.25 -16.41
N PHE A 10 -3.44 1.47 -17.46
CA PHE A 10 -4.35 2.61 -17.56
C PHE A 10 -5.74 2.37 -16.93
N VAL A 11 -6.04 1.14 -16.52
CA VAL A 11 -7.35 0.76 -15.95
C VAL A 11 -7.70 1.59 -14.71
N LEU A 12 -6.72 1.89 -13.84
CA LEU A 12 -6.94 2.73 -12.66
C LEU A 12 -7.40 4.14 -13.03
N PHE A 13 -6.84 4.71 -14.11
CA PHE A 13 -7.19 6.04 -14.58
C PHE A 13 -8.59 6.06 -15.20
N GLN A 14 -8.96 4.99 -15.92
CA GLN A 14 -10.31 4.81 -16.47
C GLN A 14 -11.37 4.69 -15.37
N LEU A 15 -11.09 3.96 -14.29
CA LEU A 15 -11.97 3.89 -13.11
C LEU A 15 -12.14 5.26 -12.45
N ARG A 16 -11.15 6.15 -12.58
CA ARG A 16 -11.19 7.54 -12.14
C ARG A 16 -11.72 8.51 -13.23
N GLY A 17 -12.28 7.99 -14.32
CA GLY A 17 -12.89 8.78 -15.39
C GLY A 17 -11.91 9.48 -16.32
N ARG A 18 -10.65 9.02 -16.41
CA ARG A 18 -9.65 9.52 -17.37
C ARG A 18 -9.33 8.49 -18.45
N THR A 19 -9.15 8.94 -19.67
CA THR A 19 -8.78 8.09 -20.79
C THR A 19 -7.26 7.88 -20.86
N LYS A 20 -6.85 6.87 -21.63
CA LYS A 20 -5.44 6.58 -21.88
C LYS A 20 -4.77 7.75 -22.61
N GLU A 21 -5.46 8.31 -23.60
CA GLU A 21 -4.99 9.41 -24.44
C GLU A 21 -4.72 10.65 -23.59
N GLU A 22 -5.68 11.04 -22.74
CA GLU A 22 -5.52 12.17 -21.80
C GLU A 22 -4.35 11.96 -20.83
N THR A 23 -4.15 10.72 -20.38
CA THR A 23 -3.05 10.38 -19.46
C THR A 23 -1.69 10.46 -20.16
N ILE A 24 -1.60 9.95 -21.39
CA ILE A 24 -0.36 10.00 -22.19
C ILE A 24 -0.03 11.44 -22.58
N GLU A 25 -1.04 12.25 -22.92
CA GLU A 25 -0.87 13.66 -23.25
C GLU A 25 -0.34 14.45 -22.04
N ALA A 26 -0.92 14.24 -20.86
CA ALA A 26 -0.43 14.85 -19.62
C ALA A 26 1.01 14.43 -19.30
N LEU A 27 1.37 13.15 -19.46
CA LEU A 27 2.74 12.68 -19.25
C LEU A 27 3.73 13.29 -20.25
N ARG A 28 3.29 13.50 -21.49
CA ARG A 28 4.11 14.14 -22.53
C ARG A 28 4.36 15.62 -22.22
N GLN A 29 3.36 16.33 -21.68
CA GLN A 29 3.52 17.72 -21.22
C GLN A 29 4.55 17.80 -20.08
N ILE A 30 4.43 16.94 -19.06
CA ILE A 30 5.38 16.89 -17.93
C ILE A 30 6.81 16.56 -18.40
N ARG A 31 6.96 15.70 -19.40
CA ARG A 31 8.28 15.33 -19.95
C ARG A 31 8.86 16.37 -20.91
N GLY A 32 8.00 17.13 -21.59
CA GLY A 32 8.39 18.17 -22.54
C GLY A 32 8.74 19.50 -21.87
N GLU A 33 8.30 19.70 -20.63
CA GLU A 33 8.72 20.81 -19.79
C GLU A 33 10.11 20.54 -19.19
N ASP A 34 11.06 21.43 -19.48
CA ASP A 34 12.36 21.46 -18.81
C ASP A 34 12.11 21.66 -17.30
N PRO A 35 12.66 20.82 -16.40
CA PRO A 35 12.39 20.89 -14.94
C PRO A 35 12.88 22.19 -14.27
N ARG A 36 13.35 23.16 -15.05
CA ARG A 36 13.76 24.51 -14.62
C ARG A 36 12.84 25.63 -15.07
N SER A 37 11.82 25.40 -15.90
CA SER A 37 11.04 26.49 -16.51
C SER A 37 9.53 26.25 -16.58
N THR A 38 8.99 25.42 -15.70
CA THR A 38 7.55 25.49 -15.39
C THR A 38 7.41 26.34 -14.13
N SER A 39 7.01 27.60 -14.29
CA SER A 39 6.21 28.22 -13.25
C SER A 39 4.97 27.37 -13.14
N VAL A 40 4.98 26.46 -12.17
CA VAL A 40 3.78 25.74 -11.71
C VAL A 40 2.69 26.80 -11.68
N PRO A 41 1.57 26.68 -12.43
CA PRO A 41 0.45 27.56 -12.19
C PRO A 41 0.21 27.45 -10.70
N GLU A 42 0.31 28.57 -9.99
CA GLU A 42 0.00 28.66 -8.58
C GLU A 42 -1.49 28.36 -8.49
N ILE A 43 -1.79 27.06 -8.50
CA ILE A 43 -2.96 26.49 -7.90
C ILE A 43 -2.72 26.89 -6.46
N GLU A 44 -3.21 28.08 -6.09
CA GLU A 44 -3.42 28.40 -4.70
C GLU A 44 -4.05 27.13 -4.14
N PRO A 45 -3.37 26.41 -3.23
CA PRO A 45 -4.01 25.30 -2.58
C PRO A 45 -5.26 25.93 -2.03
N ASN A 46 -6.42 25.50 -2.52
CA ASN A 46 -7.65 25.80 -1.86
C ASN A 46 -7.48 25.07 -0.53
N LEU A 47 -6.87 25.78 0.44
CA LEU A 47 -6.75 25.43 1.83
C LEU A 47 -8.17 25.56 2.36
N THR A 48 -9.06 24.72 1.83
CA THR A 48 -10.28 24.33 2.49
C THR A 48 -9.75 23.69 3.76
N SER A 49 -9.65 24.50 4.82
CA SER A 49 -9.26 24.16 6.18
C SER A 49 -9.14 22.65 6.34
N GLU A 50 -7.92 22.12 6.23
CA GLU A 50 -7.65 20.72 6.50
C GLU A 50 -8.09 20.50 7.95
N GLN A 51 -9.30 19.97 8.13
CA GLN A 51 -9.75 19.58 9.45
C GLN A 51 -8.71 18.58 9.96
N PRO A 52 -8.27 18.71 11.22
CA PRO A 52 -7.29 17.79 11.76
C PRO A 52 -7.82 16.37 11.58
N ILE A 53 -7.12 15.59 10.76
CA ILE A 53 -7.45 14.19 10.54
C ILE A 53 -7.18 13.48 11.86
N ASP A 54 -8.24 12.95 12.46
CA ASP A 54 -8.10 12.07 13.61
C ASP A 54 -7.52 10.74 13.14
N LEU A 55 -6.21 10.57 13.36
CA LEU A 55 -5.47 9.36 13.01
C LEU A 55 -5.98 8.13 13.76
N GLU A 56 -6.58 8.30 14.96
CA GLU A 56 -7.13 7.17 15.72
C GLU A 56 -8.43 6.65 15.11
N SER A 57 -9.23 7.52 14.49
CA SER A 57 -10.46 7.14 13.81
C SER A 57 -10.28 6.92 12.31
N PHE A 58 -9.15 7.31 11.73
CA PHE A 58 -8.93 7.28 10.28
C PHE A 58 -9.13 5.89 9.65
N TRP A 59 -8.71 4.84 10.35
CA TRP A 59 -8.84 3.45 9.90
C TRP A 59 -10.09 2.74 10.44
N LYS A 60 -11.01 3.47 11.09
CA LYS A 60 -12.27 2.90 11.57
C LYS A 60 -13.31 2.94 10.47
N TYR A 61 -13.95 1.80 10.24
CA TYR A 61 -15.07 1.72 9.32
C TYR A 61 -16.37 2.01 10.08
N ASP A 62 -17.12 3.02 9.65
CA ASP A 62 -18.43 3.36 10.24
C ASP A 62 -19.51 2.31 9.92
N ARG A 63 -19.24 1.45 8.93
CA ARG A 63 -20.09 0.32 8.55
C ARG A 63 -19.25 -0.92 8.36
N GLN A 64 -19.84 -2.08 8.62
CA GLN A 64 -19.22 -3.36 8.28
C GLN A 64 -18.95 -3.37 6.77
N LEU A 65 -17.75 -3.81 6.37
CA LEU A 65 -17.47 -4.03 4.96
C LEU A 65 -18.43 -5.11 4.45
N GLU A 66 -19.03 -4.85 3.29
CA GLU A 66 -19.86 -5.84 2.60
C GLU A 66 -19.05 -7.13 2.42
N SER A 67 -19.53 -8.24 2.99
CA SER A 67 -18.82 -9.52 2.98
C SER A 67 -18.54 -10.03 1.56
N SER A 68 -19.41 -9.65 0.60
CA SER A 68 -19.21 -9.93 -0.83
C SER A 68 -17.99 -9.24 -1.45
N LEU A 69 -17.46 -8.18 -0.83
CA LEU A 69 -16.31 -7.40 -1.32
C LEU A 69 -15.00 -7.81 -0.64
N VAL A 70 -15.05 -8.61 0.42
CA VAL A 70 -13.86 -9.02 1.19
C VAL A 70 -13.67 -10.53 1.05
N VAL A 71 -12.86 -10.92 0.07
CA VAL A 71 -12.42 -12.31 -0.09
C VAL A 71 -11.08 -12.45 0.61
N ILE A 72 -11.08 -12.98 1.84
CA ILE A 72 -9.85 -13.39 2.52
C ILE A 72 -9.47 -14.78 1.99
N THR A 73 -8.86 -14.82 0.81
CA THR A 73 -8.26 -16.05 0.29
C THR A 73 -6.84 -16.19 0.79
N PRO A 74 -6.43 -17.38 1.26
CA PRO A 74 -5.02 -17.64 1.51
C PRO A 74 -4.23 -17.43 0.23
N SER A 75 -3.10 -16.72 0.33
CA SER A 75 -2.16 -16.62 -0.78
C SER A 75 -1.74 -18.03 -1.19
N PRO A 76 -1.81 -18.39 -2.49
CA PRO A 76 -1.31 -19.68 -2.96
C PRO A 76 0.22 -19.79 -2.81
N GLU A 77 0.88 -18.64 -2.69
CA GLU A 77 2.32 -18.49 -2.45
C GLU A 77 2.59 -18.48 -0.93
N THR A 78 3.58 -19.26 -0.48
CA THR A 78 4.03 -19.28 0.92
C THR A 78 4.84 -18.05 1.33
N HIS A 79 5.21 -17.20 0.35
CA HIS A 79 6.00 -16.01 0.58
C HIS A 79 5.19 -15.00 1.42
N THR A 80 5.80 -14.53 2.51
CA THR A 80 5.17 -13.51 3.37
C THR A 80 5.42 -12.12 2.77
N ILE A 81 4.56 -11.14 3.05
CA ILE A 81 4.77 -9.74 2.63
C ILE A 81 6.15 -9.23 3.09
N LEU A 82 6.64 -9.74 4.22
CA LEU A 82 7.97 -9.45 4.75
C LEU A 82 9.11 -9.83 3.80
N GLU A 83 8.94 -10.90 3.01
CA GLU A 83 9.93 -11.35 2.03
C GLU A 83 10.00 -10.42 0.82
N LEU A 84 8.89 -9.74 0.47
CA LEU A 84 8.87 -8.68 -0.54
C LEU A 84 9.48 -7.37 -0.04
N LEU A 85 9.34 -7.07 1.25
CA LEU A 85 9.86 -5.83 1.85
C LEU A 85 11.40 -5.82 1.96
N GLY A 86 12.04 -6.98 1.83
CA GLY A 86 13.48 -7.12 1.99
C GLY A 86 13.93 -6.97 3.44
N GLU A 87 15.24 -6.90 3.66
CA GLU A 87 15.81 -6.88 5.01
C GLU A 87 15.56 -5.54 5.73
N ILE A 88 15.01 -5.61 6.94
CA ILE A 88 14.77 -4.45 7.80
C ILE A 88 16.13 -3.92 8.31
N SER A 89 16.52 -2.74 7.83
CA SER A 89 17.72 -2.05 8.29
C SER A 89 17.45 -1.33 9.62
N ILE A 90 17.72 -2.00 10.73
CA ILE A 90 17.67 -1.38 12.06
C ILE A 90 18.94 -0.55 12.22
N ALA A 91 18.80 0.77 12.26
CA ALA A 91 19.92 1.67 12.49
C ALA A 91 20.42 1.52 13.93
N ASP A 92 21.34 0.59 14.16
CA ASP A 92 22.09 0.54 15.41
C ASP A 92 23.48 1.17 15.22
N SER A 93 23.76 2.08 16.14
CA SER A 93 25.00 2.78 16.39
C SER A 93 26.26 1.90 16.31
N GLY A 94 26.89 1.87 15.13
CA GLY A 94 28.35 1.76 15.02
C GLY A 94 29.01 0.38 15.13
N LYS A 95 28.29 -0.75 15.16
CA LYS A 95 28.91 -2.09 15.17
C LYS A 95 28.32 -3.03 14.11
N ARG A 96 29.02 -3.11 12.97
CA ARG A 96 28.64 -3.88 11.76
C ARG A 96 28.40 -5.38 11.95
N THR A 97 28.74 -5.97 13.11
CA THR A 97 28.60 -7.42 13.37
C THR A 97 27.42 -7.79 14.28
N SER A 98 26.90 -6.85 15.08
CA SER A 98 25.67 -7.04 15.88
C SER A 98 24.40 -6.73 15.09
N GLN A 99 24.52 -5.93 14.03
CA GLN A 99 23.39 -5.48 13.22
C GLN A 99 22.68 -6.62 12.47
N THR A 100 23.44 -7.56 11.89
CA THR A 100 22.87 -8.70 11.13
C THR A 100 22.13 -9.69 12.03
N ARG A 101 22.59 -9.92 13.27
CA ARG A 101 21.92 -10.86 14.18
C ARG A 101 20.60 -10.31 14.71
N ASN A 102 20.56 -9.02 15.00
CA ASN A 102 19.35 -8.36 15.50
C ASN A 102 18.28 -8.23 14.41
N SER A 103 18.68 -7.95 13.16
CA SER A 103 17.74 -7.91 12.03
C SER A 103 17.16 -9.29 11.70
N GLN A 104 17.97 -10.34 11.76
CA GLN A 104 17.51 -11.73 11.58
C GLN A 104 16.49 -12.13 12.65
N ALA A 105 16.80 -11.90 13.93
CA ALA A 105 15.90 -12.26 15.03
C ALA A 105 14.56 -11.50 14.96
N LEU A 106 14.56 -10.24 14.50
CA LEU A 106 13.34 -9.47 14.32
C LEU A 106 12.54 -9.94 13.10
N ASN A 107 13.21 -10.30 12.01
CA ASN A 107 12.54 -10.86 10.84
C ASN A 107 11.84 -12.19 11.19
N ASP A 108 12.53 -13.08 11.91
CA ASP A 108 11.96 -14.36 12.39
C ASP A 108 10.72 -14.13 13.27
N TYR A 109 10.79 -13.14 14.17
CA TYR A 109 9.66 -12.76 15.01
C TYR A 109 8.48 -12.24 14.17
N PHE A 110 8.73 -11.34 13.21
CA PHE A 110 7.67 -10.82 12.34
C PHE A 110 7.04 -11.92 11.48
N GLN A 111 7.82 -12.88 10.98
CA GLN A 111 7.30 -14.04 10.25
C GLN A 111 6.34 -14.84 11.13
N GLN A 112 6.72 -15.11 12.39
CA GLN A 112 5.86 -15.80 13.34
C GLN A 112 4.55 -15.04 13.61
N VAL A 113 4.63 -13.72 13.89
CA VAL A 113 3.44 -12.90 14.13
C VAL A 113 2.52 -12.89 12.91
N TYR A 114 3.08 -12.74 11.70
CA TYR A 114 2.29 -12.71 10.46
C TYR A 114 1.53 -14.02 10.24
N GLN A 115 2.18 -15.16 10.47
CA GLN A 115 1.53 -16.47 10.37
C GLN A 115 0.40 -16.63 11.39
N ILE A 116 0.58 -16.17 12.63
CA ILE A 116 -0.44 -16.26 13.69
C ILE A 116 -1.64 -15.38 13.36
N VAL A 117 -1.39 -14.13 12.97
CA VAL A 117 -2.45 -13.15 12.67
C VAL A 117 -3.25 -13.59 11.44
N SER A 118 -2.59 -14.05 10.38
CA SER A 118 -3.28 -14.53 9.17
C SER A 118 -4.16 -15.75 9.44
N GLN A 119 -3.68 -16.74 10.21
CA GLN A 119 -4.49 -17.89 10.61
C GLN A 119 -5.69 -17.50 11.49
N THR A 120 -5.49 -16.52 12.38
CA THR A 120 -6.55 -16.03 13.26
C THR A 120 -7.61 -15.26 12.48
N ALA A 121 -7.21 -14.42 11.53
CA ALA A 121 -8.11 -13.70 10.65
C ALA A 121 -8.94 -14.66 9.79
N LEU A 122 -8.33 -15.73 9.27
CA LEU A 122 -9.05 -16.77 8.52
C LEU A 122 -10.12 -17.46 9.39
N ARG A 123 -9.77 -17.85 10.61
CA ARG A 123 -10.73 -18.45 11.56
C ARG A 123 -11.90 -17.50 11.85
N SER A 124 -11.59 -16.24 12.14
CA SER A 124 -12.61 -15.22 12.43
C SER A 124 -13.52 -14.95 11.23
N ALA A 125 -12.98 -15.00 10.01
CA ALA A 125 -13.76 -14.85 8.79
C ALA A 125 -14.71 -16.04 8.57
N MET A 126 -14.24 -17.27 8.79
CA MET A 126 -15.07 -18.48 8.67
C MET A 126 -16.17 -18.53 9.75
N GLU A 127 -15.90 -18.06 10.97
CA GLU A 127 -16.92 -17.97 12.04
C GLU A 127 -18.00 -16.92 11.75
N THR A 128 -17.69 -15.87 10.98
CA THR A 128 -18.67 -14.84 10.61
C THR A 128 -19.61 -15.30 9.48
N ASP A 129 -19.24 -16.37 8.75
CA ASP A 129 -20.00 -16.92 7.60
C ASP A 129 -20.87 -18.15 7.98
N SER A 130 -20.96 -18.51 9.27
CA SER A 130 -21.87 -19.57 9.81
C SER A 130 -23.02 -18.99 10.61
#